data_AF-A0A3G2GCD7-F1
#
_entry.id   AF-A0A3G2GCD7-F1
#
_cell.length_a   1.000
_cell.length_b   1.000
_cell.length_c   1.000
_cell.angle_alpha   90.00
_cell.angle_beta   90.00
_cell.angle_gamma   90.00
#
_symmetry.space_group_name_H-M   'P 1'
#
loop_
_entity.id
_entity.type
_entity.pdbx_description
1 polymer ?
#
loop_
_entity_poly.entity_id
_entity_poly.type
_entity_poly.pdbx_seq_one_letter_code
_entity_poly.pdbx_strand_id
1 'polypeptide(L)'
;MELKKYDEKKDFLLLFIILLSVILLIYSFYYIYQYYGMNNLITSVPKNRNNDGELLNPNEIGDSIGGTLNPIIAITASMLTFLAFYIQYKANKSQKEIFNLSLDNEVSKLTIEKEMKELEVIKYYQTNLKIFKTLIESMIVYFEENGRFAKTFIEEERNFLLGSNVLRYSTDSSFKYFEKLEFREIYNSIVYYFNEKYPSIDWEDDFIEVLNIIEFYNEFLNESRDTFKKHSTSKYNNLTEVGLKLDEKMGDVFIDENLNTHSSLLSYLKIIHNRDEKGNFIIPNEIFSQKGVDFQSLQIEFFNNFIPHLRSIYDTYKTTHYKDMLESFSKMNKSIGTEIFQTDNYLNGLELNYEQYYNLENTDYPLQKVKEFIAKIYFD
;
A
#
# COMPACT_ATOMS: atom_id res chain seq x y z
N MET A 1 35.18 -20.26 -8.10
CA MET A 1 36.38 -19.41 -8.19
C MET A 1 37.59 -20.32 -8.05
N GLU A 2 37.98 -20.98 -9.14
CA GLU A 2 39.17 -21.82 -9.19
C GLU A 2 40.39 -20.90 -9.12
N LEU A 3 41.15 -21.00 -8.02
CA LEU A 3 42.51 -20.45 -7.95
C LEU A 3 43.29 -21.11 -9.09
N LYS A 4 43.50 -20.37 -10.18
CA LYS A 4 44.41 -20.72 -11.27
C LYS A 4 45.70 -21.22 -10.62
N LYS A 5 45.98 -22.51 -10.82
CA LYS A 5 47.27 -23.17 -10.57
C LYS A 5 48.37 -22.19 -10.97
N TYR A 6 49.00 -21.58 -9.97
CA TYR A 6 50.13 -20.70 -10.18
C TYR A 6 51.21 -21.56 -10.82
N ASP A 7 51.59 -21.20 -12.05
CA ASP A 7 52.37 -22.02 -12.96
C ASP A 7 53.68 -22.43 -12.30
N GLU A 8 53.74 -23.70 -11.90
CA GLU A 8 54.80 -24.32 -11.11
C GLU A 8 56.04 -24.65 -11.97
N LYS A 9 56.14 -24.06 -13.17
CA LYS A 9 57.42 -23.92 -13.87
C LYS A 9 58.28 -22.95 -13.07
N LYS A 10 58.90 -23.47 -12.01
CA LYS A 10 60.08 -22.90 -11.37
C LYS A 10 60.96 -22.32 -12.47
N ASP A 11 61.29 -21.04 -12.37
CA ASP A 11 62.19 -20.34 -13.29
C ASP A 11 63.55 -21.06 -13.28
N PHE A 12 63.66 -22.17 -14.01
CA PHE A 12 64.84 -23.02 -14.06
C PHE A 12 66.05 -22.19 -14.51
N LEU A 13 65.80 -21.22 -15.39
CA LEU A 13 66.76 -20.20 -15.79
C LEU A 13 67.25 -19.33 -14.61
N LEU A 14 66.35 -18.87 -13.74
CA LEU A 14 66.70 -18.05 -12.58
C LEU A 14 67.48 -18.87 -11.55
N LEU A 15 67.04 -20.10 -11.27
CA LEU A 15 67.76 -21.04 -10.41
C LEU A 15 69.16 -21.33 -10.96
N PHE A 16 69.27 -21.55 -12.28
CA PHE A 16 70.53 -21.78 -12.97
C PHE A 16 71.46 -20.57 -12.87
N ILE A 17 70.96 -19.35 -13.10
CA ILE A 17 71.75 -18.11 -12.99
C ILE A 17 72.21 -17.89 -11.55
N ILE A 18 71.34 -18.09 -10.55
CA ILE A 18 71.71 -18.00 -9.13
C ILE A 18 72.81 -19.01 -8.80
N LEU A 19 72.62 -20.27 -9.21
CA LEU A 19 73.59 -21.34 -8.95
C LEU A 19 74.92 -21.07 -9.63
N LEU A 20 74.90 -20.56 -10.88
CA LEU A 20 76.09 -20.15 -11.61
C LEU A 20 76.80 -18.98 -10.92
N SER A 21 76.08 -17.95 -10.48
CA SER A 21 76.66 -16.80 -9.75
C SER A 21 77.28 -17.24 -8.42
N VAL A 22 76.61 -18.14 -7.69
CA VAL A 22 77.16 -18.70 -6.43
C VAL A 22 78.41 -19.54 -6.70
N ILE A 23 78.41 -20.38 -7.75
CA ILE A 23 79.58 -21.18 -8.14
C ILE A 23 80.74 -20.26 -8.53
N LEU A 24 80.51 -19.21 -9.32
CA LEU A 24 81.54 -18.25 -9.71
C LEU A 24 82.10 -17.49 -8.52
N LEU A 25 81.26 -17.14 -7.56
CA LEU A 25 81.67 -16.49 -6.32
C LEU A 25 82.51 -17.43 -5.44
N ILE A 26 82.07 -18.67 -5.24
CA ILE A 26 82.84 -19.71 -4.53
C ILE A 26 84.17 -19.98 -5.26
N TYR A 27 84.15 -20.07 -6.58
CA TYR A 27 85.35 -20.25 -7.40
C TYR A 27 86.31 -19.07 -7.24
N SER A 28 85.79 -17.83 -7.19
CA SER A 28 86.61 -16.64 -6.92
C SER A 28 87.27 -16.70 -5.54
N PHE A 29 86.52 -17.06 -4.49
CA PHE A 29 87.08 -17.26 -3.15
C PHE A 29 88.07 -18.43 -3.08
N TYR A 30 87.78 -19.54 -3.76
CA TYR A 30 88.67 -20.69 -3.83
C TYR A 30 89.97 -20.36 -4.58
N TYR A 31 89.88 -19.62 -5.68
CA TYR A 31 91.03 -19.14 -6.43
C TYR A 31 91.88 -18.20 -5.57
N ILE A 32 91.25 -17.26 -4.86
CA ILE A 32 91.95 -16.40 -3.89
C ILE A 32 92.60 -17.26 -2.80
N TYR A 33 91.88 -18.21 -2.20
CA TYR A 33 92.42 -19.08 -1.15
C TYR A 33 93.60 -19.93 -1.64
N GLN A 34 93.49 -20.58 -2.79
CA GLN A 34 94.56 -21.40 -3.35
C GLN A 34 95.76 -20.55 -3.75
N TYR A 35 95.52 -19.48 -4.49
CA TYR A 35 96.58 -18.61 -4.99
C TYR A 35 97.31 -17.88 -3.85
N TYR A 36 96.61 -17.42 -2.81
CA TYR A 36 97.21 -16.67 -1.70
C TYR A 36 97.63 -17.56 -0.53
N GLY A 37 96.88 -18.61 -0.24
CA GLY A 37 97.14 -19.55 0.86
C GLY A 37 98.32 -20.49 0.56
N MET A 38 98.46 -21.01 -0.67
CA MET A 38 99.60 -21.87 -1.01
C MET A 38 100.90 -21.09 -1.26
N ASN A 39 100.81 -19.82 -1.68
CA ASN A 39 101.98 -19.00 -2.00
C ASN A 39 102.41 -18.05 -0.84
N ASN A 40 101.86 -18.20 0.37
CA ASN A 40 102.14 -17.35 1.55
C ASN A 40 102.02 -15.83 1.29
N LEU A 41 101.17 -15.43 0.34
CA LEU A 41 101.03 -14.05 -0.12
C LEU A 41 100.32 -13.14 0.89
N ILE A 42 99.59 -13.73 1.84
CA ILE A 42 98.85 -13.01 2.89
C ILE A 42 99.80 -12.53 4.00
N THR A 43 100.92 -13.23 4.21
CA THR A 43 101.89 -12.96 5.29
C THR A 43 103.25 -12.51 4.79
N SER A 44 103.55 -12.67 3.48
CA SER A 44 104.78 -12.21 2.85
C SER A 44 104.55 -11.86 1.38
N VAL A 45 104.91 -10.63 0.97
CA VAL A 45 104.86 -10.23 -0.44
C VAL A 45 105.86 -11.08 -1.22
N PRO A 46 105.45 -11.75 -2.32
CA PRO A 46 106.32 -12.67 -3.05
C PRO A 46 107.40 -11.85 -3.74
N LYS A 47 108.63 -12.32 -3.62
CA LYS A 47 109.77 -11.82 -4.39
C LYS A 47 109.71 -12.43 -5.79
N ASN A 48 108.67 -12.09 -6.56
CA ASN A 48 108.61 -12.51 -7.96
C ASN A 48 109.74 -11.83 -8.72
N ARG A 49 110.36 -12.54 -9.65
CA ARG A 49 111.44 -12.01 -10.49
C ARG A 49 110.97 -11.95 -11.95
N ASN A 50 111.35 -10.93 -12.70
CA ASN A 50 111.18 -10.93 -14.16
C ASN A 50 112.09 -11.99 -14.81
N ASN A 51 111.98 -12.18 -16.13
CA ASN A 51 112.81 -13.13 -16.89
C ASN A 51 114.32 -12.83 -16.82
N ASP A 52 114.69 -11.66 -16.31
CA ASP A 52 116.06 -11.18 -16.14
C ASP A 52 116.55 -11.23 -14.67
N GLY A 53 115.71 -11.74 -13.74
CA GLY A 53 116.08 -11.97 -12.35
C GLY A 53 115.89 -10.78 -11.39
N GLU A 54 115.31 -9.67 -11.83
CA GLU A 54 115.00 -8.49 -11.00
C GLU A 54 113.67 -8.64 -10.27
N LEU A 55 113.61 -8.17 -9.03
CA LEU A 55 112.40 -8.25 -8.19
C LEU A 55 111.27 -7.38 -8.78
N LEU A 56 110.15 -8.01 -9.14
CA LEU A 56 108.93 -7.35 -9.59
C LEU A 56 108.43 -6.40 -8.49
N ASN A 57 108.02 -5.21 -8.91
CA ASN A 57 107.53 -4.16 -8.01
C ASN A 57 106.16 -4.61 -7.45
N PRO A 58 105.83 -4.42 -6.15
CA PRO A 58 104.53 -4.81 -5.59
C PRO A 58 103.29 -4.38 -6.39
N ASN A 59 103.42 -3.30 -7.17
CA ASN A 59 102.40 -2.82 -8.11
C ASN A 59 102.09 -3.84 -9.23
N GLU A 60 103.08 -4.53 -9.79
CA GLU A 60 102.90 -5.48 -10.90
C GLU A 60 102.19 -6.76 -10.45
N ILE A 61 102.38 -7.15 -9.18
CA ILE A 61 101.65 -8.25 -8.53
C ILE A 61 100.20 -7.84 -8.31
N GLY A 62 99.97 -6.63 -7.79
CA GLY A 62 98.63 -6.05 -7.64
C GLY A 62 97.87 -5.93 -8.97
N ASP A 63 98.56 -5.54 -10.04
CA ASP A 63 97.97 -5.44 -11.39
C ASP A 63 97.65 -6.81 -12.00
N SER A 64 98.43 -7.85 -11.71
CA SER A 64 98.13 -9.22 -12.16
C SER A 64 96.90 -9.79 -11.44
N ILE A 65 96.79 -9.49 -10.14
CA ILE A 65 95.63 -9.85 -9.30
C ILE A 65 94.39 -9.10 -9.78
N GLY A 66 94.47 -7.77 -9.88
CA GLY A 66 93.39 -6.91 -10.34
C GLY A 66 92.97 -7.26 -11.77
N GLY A 67 93.92 -7.51 -12.66
CA GLY A 67 93.67 -7.89 -14.06
C GLY A 67 92.93 -9.22 -14.20
N THR A 68 93.13 -10.17 -13.28
CA THR A 68 92.47 -11.48 -13.32
C THR A 68 91.15 -11.50 -12.53
N LEU A 69 91.11 -10.84 -11.37
CA LEU A 69 89.93 -10.82 -10.50
C LEU A 69 88.88 -9.80 -10.93
N ASN A 70 89.29 -8.62 -11.45
CA ASN A 70 88.32 -7.57 -11.85
C ASN A 70 87.32 -8.06 -12.89
N PRO A 71 87.70 -8.80 -13.96
CA PRO A 71 86.74 -9.34 -14.92
C PRO A 71 85.76 -10.34 -14.27
N ILE A 72 86.23 -11.21 -13.37
CA ILE A 72 85.38 -12.22 -12.69
C ILE A 72 84.37 -11.52 -11.78
N ILE A 73 84.84 -10.54 -11.00
CA ILE A 73 84.00 -9.74 -10.10
C ILE A 73 83.00 -8.91 -10.93
N ALA A 74 83.43 -8.30 -12.04
CA ALA A 74 82.56 -7.52 -12.91
C ALA A 74 81.48 -8.38 -13.60
N ILE A 75 81.83 -9.58 -14.07
CA ILE A 75 80.86 -10.54 -14.64
C ILE A 75 79.86 -10.98 -13.56
N THR A 76 80.34 -11.32 -12.37
CA THR A 76 79.47 -11.73 -11.25
C THR A 76 78.54 -10.58 -10.84
N ALA A 77 79.06 -9.36 -10.71
CA ALA A 77 78.27 -8.17 -10.38
C ALA A 77 77.20 -7.88 -11.45
N SER A 78 77.57 -7.90 -12.73
CA SER A 78 76.61 -7.68 -13.83
C SER A 78 75.52 -8.76 -13.90
N MET A 79 75.85 -10.03 -13.65
CA MET A 79 74.87 -11.12 -13.55
C MET A 79 73.91 -10.93 -12.37
N LEU A 80 74.43 -10.54 -11.19
CA LEU A 80 73.62 -10.27 -10.02
C LEU A 80 72.71 -9.04 -10.21
N THR A 81 73.21 -7.99 -10.86
CA THR A 81 72.42 -6.81 -11.22
C THR A 81 71.33 -7.16 -12.23
N PHE A 82 71.63 -7.96 -13.26
CA PHE A 82 70.61 -8.45 -14.20
C PHE A 82 69.54 -9.29 -13.50
N LEU A 83 69.95 -10.19 -12.59
CA LEU A 83 69.04 -11.00 -11.79
C LEU A 83 68.11 -10.13 -10.92
N ALA A 84 68.66 -9.10 -10.27
CA ALA A 84 67.87 -8.17 -9.48
C ALA A 84 66.82 -7.45 -10.35
N PHE A 85 67.20 -6.96 -11.52
CA PHE A 85 66.25 -6.34 -12.47
C PHE A 85 65.22 -7.33 -13.00
N TYR A 86 65.59 -8.59 -13.25
CA TYR A 86 64.66 -9.62 -13.70
C TYR A 86 63.61 -9.95 -12.62
N ILE A 87 64.03 -10.09 -11.36
CA ILE A 87 63.11 -10.29 -10.23
C ILE A 87 62.17 -9.10 -10.09
N GLN A 88 62.68 -7.87 -10.17
CA GLN A 88 61.87 -6.65 -10.14
C GLN A 88 60.86 -6.59 -11.30
N TYR A 89 61.30 -6.93 -12.52
CA TYR A 89 60.43 -6.99 -13.70
C TYR A 89 59.29 -7.99 -13.50
N LYS A 90 59.59 -9.21 -13.02
CA LYS A 90 58.59 -10.24 -12.75
C LYS A 90 57.61 -9.81 -11.64
N ALA A 91 58.12 -9.21 -10.57
CA ALA A 91 57.31 -8.69 -9.48
C ALA A 91 56.35 -7.59 -9.97
N ASN A 92 56.83 -6.65 -10.78
CA ASN A 92 56.00 -5.58 -11.35
C ASN A 92 54.92 -6.13 -12.29
N LYS A 93 55.25 -7.15 -13.09
CA LYS A 93 54.27 -7.82 -13.95
C LYS A 93 53.16 -8.48 -13.12
N SER A 94 53.54 -9.25 -12.09
CA SER A 94 52.56 -9.90 -11.20
C SER A 94 51.73 -8.90 -10.41
N GLN A 95 52.32 -7.80 -9.95
CA GLN A 95 51.58 -6.72 -9.26
C GLN A 95 50.57 -6.05 -10.20
N LYS A 96 50.95 -5.79 -11.45
CA LYS A 96 50.03 -5.24 -12.46
C LYS A 96 48.86 -6.19 -12.74
N GLU A 97 49.11 -7.49 -12.84
CA GLU A 97 48.06 -8.49 -13.04
C GLU A 97 47.09 -8.55 -11.84
N ILE A 98 47.62 -8.57 -10.61
CA ILE A 98 46.80 -8.55 -9.38
C ILE A 98 45.99 -7.25 -9.28
N PHE A 99 46.62 -6.11 -9.59
CA PHE A 99 45.97 -4.79 -9.56
C PHE A 99 44.82 -4.71 -10.56
N ASN A 100 45.03 -5.16 -11.80
CA ASN A 100 43.97 -5.22 -12.81
C ASN A 100 42.82 -6.13 -12.37
N LEU A 101 43.13 -7.31 -11.82
CA LEU A 101 42.10 -8.20 -11.28
C LEU A 101 41.33 -7.57 -10.11
N SER A 102 41.99 -6.82 -9.23
CA SER A 102 41.31 -6.12 -8.15
C SER A 102 40.40 -5.00 -8.66
N LEU A 103 40.84 -4.23 -9.66
CA LEU A 103 40.03 -3.21 -10.31
C LEU A 103 38.80 -3.80 -11.00
N ASP A 104 38.98 -4.88 -11.77
CA ASP A 104 37.86 -5.53 -12.47
C ASP A 104 36.80 -6.03 -11.47
N ASN A 105 37.23 -6.58 -10.33
CA ASN A 105 36.33 -7.01 -9.26
C ASN A 105 35.63 -5.84 -8.57
N GLU A 106 36.33 -4.72 -8.35
CA GLU A 106 35.75 -3.52 -7.74
C GLU A 106 34.72 -2.86 -8.67
N VAL A 107 35.04 -2.72 -9.96
CA VAL A 107 34.10 -2.24 -10.98
C VAL A 107 32.86 -3.14 -11.04
N SER A 108 33.05 -4.47 -11.06
CA SER A 108 31.93 -5.42 -11.09
C SER A 108 31.02 -5.29 -9.86
N LYS A 109 31.61 -5.11 -8.66
CA LYS A 109 30.84 -4.89 -7.43
C LYS A 109 30.03 -3.59 -7.49
N LEU A 110 30.64 -2.50 -7.95
CA LEU A 110 29.95 -1.21 -8.09
C LEU A 110 28.80 -1.28 -9.10
N THR A 111 28.97 -2.02 -10.20
CA THR A 111 27.89 -2.24 -11.17
C THR A 111 26.73 -3.01 -10.54
N ILE A 112 27.00 -4.11 -9.83
CA ILE A 112 25.96 -4.91 -9.14
C ILE A 112 25.25 -4.06 -8.07
N GLU A 113 25.98 -3.28 -7.27
CA GLU A 113 25.37 -2.41 -6.26
C GLU A 113 24.47 -1.34 -6.87
N LYS A 114 24.85 -0.80 -8.04
CA LYS A 114 24.04 0.16 -8.77
C LYS A 114 22.74 -0.51 -9.28
N GLU A 115 22.86 -1.67 -9.90
CA GLU A 115 21.70 -2.44 -10.39
C GLU A 115 20.75 -2.83 -9.25
N MET A 116 21.28 -3.24 -8.09
CA MET A 116 20.44 -3.55 -6.93
C MET A 116 19.69 -2.33 -6.41
N LYS A 117 20.34 -1.17 -6.33
CA LYS A 117 19.68 0.08 -5.90
C LYS A 117 18.57 0.49 -6.88
N GLU A 118 18.81 0.35 -8.18
CA GLU A 118 17.78 0.59 -9.20
C GLU A 118 16.60 -0.37 -9.02
N LEU A 119 16.85 -1.67 -8.80
CA LEU A 119 15.80 -2.66 -8.52
C LEU A 119 15.02 -2.37 -7.23
N GLU A 120 15.69 -1.92 -6.17
CA GLU A 120 15.02 -1.52 -4.91
C GLU A 120 14.06 -0.35 -5.12
N VAL A 121 14.47 0.66 -5.89
CA VAL A 121 13.63 1.81 -6.25
C VAL A 121 12.41 1.37 -7.07
N ILE A 122 12.60 0.48 -8.06
CA ILE A 122 11.49 -0.08 -8.86
C ILE A 122 10.49 -0.81 -7.96
N LYS A 123 11.00 -1.68 -7.08
CA LYS A 123 10.17 -2.45 -6.15
C LYS A 123 9.41 -1.56 -5.18
N TYR A 124 10.03 -0.48 -4.73
CA TYR A 124 9.40 0.54 -3.88
C TYR A 124 8.18 1.16 -4.58
N TYR A 125 8.35 1.67 -5.82
CA TYR A 125 7.25 2.26 -6.59
C TYR A 125 6.14 1.26 -6.90
N GLN A 126 6.49 0.02 -7.28
CA GLN A 126 5.51 -1.04 -7.51
C GLN A 126 4.69 -1.37 -6.25
N THR A 127 5.35 -1.40 -5.08
CA THR A 127 4.68 -1.68 -3.81
C THR A 127 3.68 -0.58 -3.47
N ASN A 128 4.08 0.68 -3.62
CA ASN A 128 3.21 1.84 -3.40
C ASN A 128 1.98 1.82 -4.31
N LEU A 129 2.17 1.56 -5.62
CA LEU A 129 1.06 1.45 -6.56
C LEU A 129 0.13 0.28 -6.22
N LYS A 130 0.68 -0.85 -5.79
CA LYS A 130 -0.12 -2.02 -5.43
C LYS A 130 -0.99 -1.73 -4.21
N ILE A 131 -0.43 -1.06 -3.20
CA ILE A 131 -1.18 -0.62 -2.01
C ILE A 131 -2.29 0.35 -2.42
N PHE A 132 -1.95 1.38 -3.19
CA PHE A 132 -2.91 2.36 -3.70
C PHE A 132 -4.06 1.67 -4.46
N LYS A 133 -3.72 0.84 -5.46
CA LYS A 133 -4.70 0.09 -6.26
C LYS A 133 -5.62 -0.76 -5.37
N THR A 134 -5.06 -1.54 -4.45
CA THR A 134 -5.83 -2.41 -3.57
C THR A 134 -6.81 -1.62 -2.71
N LEU A 135 -6.38 -0.47 -2.18
CA LEU A 135 -7.24 0.40 -1.38
C LEU A 135 -8.38 1.00 -2.22
N ILE A 136 -8.09 1.50 -3.42
CA ILE A 136 -9.12 2.04 -4.32
C ILE A 136 -10.12 0.94 -4.72
N GLU A 137 -9.67 -0.26 -5.09
CA GLU A 137 -10.55 -1.39 -5.43
C GLU A 137 -11.47 -1.76 -4.27
N SER A 138 -10.93 -1.80 -3.04
CA SER A 138 -11.73 -2.04 -1.84
C SER A 138 -12.79 -0.95 -1.61
N MET A 139 -12.42 0.33 -1.82
CA MET A 139 -13.37 1.45 -1.72
C MET A 139 -14.46 1.40 -2.80
N ILE A 140 -14.12 1.02 -4.04
CA ILE A 140 -15.11 0.82 -5.11
C ILE A 140 -16.15 -0.21 -4.66
N VAL A 141 -15.71 -1.38 -4.20
CA VAL A 141 -16.62 -2.45 -3.73
C VAL A 141 -17.51 -1.94 -2.58
N TYR A 142 -16.91 -1.23 -1.63
CA TYR A 142 -17.63 -0.61 -0.52
C TYR A 142 -18.71 0.39 -1.00
N PHE A 143 -18.38 1.30 -1.92
CA PHE A 143 -19.32 2.29 -2.43
C PHE A 143 -20.48 1.63 -3.20
N GLU A 144 -20.20 0.64 -4.04
CA GLU A 144 -21.24 -0.10 -4.77
C GLU A 144 -22.18 -0.88 -3.84
N GLU A 145 -21.63 -1.49 -2.79
CA GLU A 145 -22.42 -2.21 -1.81
C GLU A 145 -23.38 -1.28 -1.06
N ASN A 146 -22.91 -0.11 -0.64
CA ASN A 146 -23.77 0.89 -0.02
C ASN A 146 -24.80 1.46 -1.01
N GLY A 147 -24.46 1.59 -2.29
CA GLY A 147 -25.43 1.90 -3.34
C GLY A 147 -26.55 0.86 -3.41
N ARG A 148 -26.21 -0.44 -3.38
CA ARG A 148 -27.22 -1.52 -3.33
C ARG A 148 -28.11 -1.43 -2.09
N PHE A 149 -27.54 -1.17 -0.91
CA PHE A 149 -28.33 -1.00 0.31
C PHE A 149 -29.25 0.22 0.25
N ALA A 150 -28.78 1.33 -0.33
CA ALA A 150 -29.62 2.51 -0.55
C ALA A 150 -30.82 2.18 -1.45
N LYS A 151 -30.61 1.44 -2.55
CA LYS A 151 -31.70 1.00 -3.42
C LYS A 151 -32.73 0.14 -2.69
N THR A 152 -32.27 -0.90 -1.99
CA THR A 152 -33.18 -1.77 -1.21
C THR A 152 -33.98 -0.97 -0.19
N PHE A 153 -33.33 -0.04 0.52
CA PHE A 153 -34.02 0.81 1.49
C PHE A 153 -35.08 1.70 0.82
N ILE A 154 -34.76 2.34 -0.30
CA ILE A 154 -35.73 3.16 -1.06
C ILE A 154 -36.95 2.32 -1.45
N GLU A 155 -36.74 1.11 -1.97
CA GLU A 155 -37.82 0.20 -2.37
C GLU A 155 -38.68 -0.23 -1.17
N GLU A 156 -38.05 -0.60 -0.05
CA GLU A 156 -38.75 -0.99 1.19
C GLU A 156 -39.55 0.18 1.78
N GLU A 157 -38.96 1.37 1.83
CA GLU A 157 -39.60 2.58 2.35
C GLU A 157 -40.74 3.06 1.45
N ARG A 158 -40.60 2.97 0.13
CA ARG A 158 -41.69 3.24 -0.82
C ARG A 158 -42.90 2.34 -0.60
N ASN A 159 -42.65 1.05 -0.38
CA ASN A 159 -43.71 0.08 -0.14
C ASN A 159 -44.37 0.27 1.22
N PHE A 160 -43.66 0.83 2.20
CA PHE A 160 -44.16 1.02 3.56
C PHE A 160 -43.64 2.32 4.19
N LEU A 161 -44.21 3.46 3.79
CA LEU A 161 -43.73 4.82 4.12
C LEU A 161 -43.64 5.08 5.63
N LEU A 162 -44.58 4.54 6.40
CA LEU A 162 -44.63 4.72 7.85
C LEU A 162 -44.01 3.56 8.62
N GLY A 163 -43.31 2.67 7.90
CA GLY A 163 -42.63 1.52 8.46
C GLY A 163 -41.37 1.86 9.21
N SER A 164 -40.93 0.89 10.01
CA SER A 164 -39.60 0.89 10.62
C SER A 164 -38.61 0.15 9.71
N ASN A 165 -38.26 0.74 8.59
CA ASN A 165 -37.22 0.17 7.72
C ASN A 165 -35.84 0.57 8.21
N VAL A 166 -34.86 -0.31 8.01
CA VAL A 166 -33.49 -0.15 8.50
C VAL A 166 -32.54 -0.07 7.32
N LEU A 167 -31.97 1.11 7.09
CA LEU A 167 -30.88 1.24 6.14
C LEU A 167 -29.63 0.55 6.68
N ARG A 168 -29.14 -0.41 5.92
CA ARG A 168 -27.89 -1.12 6.18
C ARG A 168 -26.73 -0.34 5.58
N TYR A 169 -25.60 -0.37 6.26
CA TYR A 169 -24.34 0.14 5.75
C TYR A 169 -23.29 -0.94 5.93
N SER A 170 -22.42 -1.10 4.94
CA SER A 170 -21.17 -1.81 5.21
C SER A 170 -20.23 -0.89 5.99
N THR A 171 -19.21 -1.49 6.59
CA THR A 171 -18.12 -0.76 7.23
C THR A 171 -16.85 -1.09 6.46
N ASP A 172 -16.13 -0.07 6.04
CA ASP A 172 -14.84 -0.23 5.41
C ASP A 172 -13.82 0.74 6.02
N SER A 173 -12.59 0.27 6.18
CA SER A 173 -11.48 1.07 6.72
C SER A 173 -10.50 1.51 5.66
N SER A 174 -10.73 1.15 4.39
CA SER A 174 -9.82 1.42 3.29
C SER A 174 -9.67 2.92 3.06
N PHE A 175 -10.74 3.71 3.19
CA PHE A 175 -10.63 5.19 3.12
C PHE A 175 -9.74 5.76 4.23
N LYS A 176 -9.86 5.27 5.47
CA LYS A 176 -9.00 5.69 6.59
C LYS A 176 -7.52 5.30 6.37
N TYR A 177 -7.25 4.20 5.67
CA TYR A 177 -5.89 3.84 5.29
C TYR A 177 -5.40 4.65 4.09
N PHE A 178 -6.29 4.98 3.17
CA PHE A 178 -6.03 5.85 2.03
C PHE A 178 -5.61 7.26 2.46
N GLU A 179 -6.30 7.86 3.43
CA GLU A 179 -5.92 9.17 4.02
C GLU A 179 -4.51 9.17 4.66
N LYS A 180 -3.99 8.00 5.03
CA LYS A 180 -2.66 7.85 5.63
C LYS A 180 -1.56 7.63 4.60
N LEU A 181 -1.90 7.48 3.32
CA LEU A 181 -0.90 7.34 2.28
C LEU A 181 -0.11 8.63 2.14
N GLU A 182 1.20 8.50 1.93
CA GLU A 182 2.03 9.62 1.51
C GLU A 182 1.76 9.88 0.02
N PHE A 183 0.78 10.74 -0.30
CA PHE A 183 0.36 10.99 -1.68
C PHE A 183 1.49 11.44 -2.60
N ARG A 184 2.53 12.11 -2.06
CA ARG A 184 3.74 12.43 -2.82
C ARG A 184 4.43 11.17 -3.34
N GLU A 185 4.55 10.14 -2.51
CA GLU A 185 5.20 8.89 -2.89
C GLU A 185 4.33 8.08 -3.85
N ILE A 186 3.01 8.10 -3.67
CA ILE A 186 2.06 7.54 -4.64
C ILE A 186 2.20 8.25 -5.99
N TYR A 187 2.18 9.58 -6.00
CA TYR A 187 2.35 10.39 -7.21
C TYR A 187 3.68 10.06 -7.91
N ASN A 188 4.80 10.06 -7.18
CA ASN A 188 6.10 9.68 -7.75
C ASN A 188 6.08 8.26 -8.35
N SER A 189 5.36 7.34 -7.72
CA SER A 189 5.21 5.97 -8.23
C SER A 189 4.39 5.93 -9.51
N ILE A 190 3.34 6.75 -9.62
CA ILE A 190 2.49 6.89 -10.82
C ILE A 190 3.28 7.54 -11.95
N VAL A 191 4.02 8.63 -11.68
CA VAL A 191 4.93 9.28 -12.62
C VAL A 191 5.92 8.25 -13.17
N TYR A 192 6.59 7.51 -12.28
CA TYR A 192 7.53 6.47 -12.68
C TYR A 192 6.86 5.43 -13.59
N TYR A 193 5.66 4.96 -13.23
CA TYR A 193 4.96 3.95 -14.00
C TYR A 193 4.52 4.44 -15.38
N PHE A 194 3.83 5.58 -15.47
CA PHE A 194 3.30 6.06 -16.75
C PHE A 194 4.37 6.70 -17.64
N ASN A 195 5.33 7.46 -17.10
CA ASN A 195 6.31 8.12 -17.95
C ASN A 195 7.38 7.17 -18.49
N GLU A 196 7.79 6.16 -17.70
CA GLU A 196 8.78 5.18 -18.18
C GLU A 196 8.14 4.07 -19.02
N LYS A 197 6.94 3.61 -18.66
CA LYS A 197 6.31 2.44 -19.29
C LYS A 197 5.29 2.80 -20.38
N TYR A 198 4.58 3.93 -20.26
CA TYR A 198 3.48 4.31 -21.15
C TYR A 198 3.39 5.83 -21.43
N PRO A 199 4.43 6.45 -22.01
CA PRO A 199 4.56 7.91 -22.11
C PRO A 199 3.49 8.62 -22.97
N SER A 200 2.65 7.88 -23.69
CA SER A 200 1.56 8.44 -24.50
C SER A 200 0.24 8.60 -23.75
N ILE A 201 0.14 8.12 -22.51
CA ILE A 201 -1.09 8.21 -21.71
C ILE A 201 -1.02 9.48 -20.88
N ASP A 202 -1.97 10.39 -21.13
CA ASP A 202 -2.25 11.48 -20.19
C ASP A 202 -2.98 10.89 -18.98
N TRP A 203 -2.37 11.01 -17.80
CA TRP A 203 -2.83 10.35 -16.57
C TRP A 203 -3.01 11.32 -15.41
N GLU A 204 -2.45 12.53 -15.49
CA GLU A 204 -2.43 13.48 -14.37
C GLU A 204 -3.85 13.95 -14.04
N ASP A 205 -4.60 14.35 -15.06
CA ASP A 205 -6.00 14.77 -14.92
C ASP A 205 -6.88 13.63 -14.41
N ASP A 206 -6.74 12.43 -14.97
CA ASP A 206 -7.48 11.24 -14.52
C ASP A 206 -7.17 10.90 -13.06
N PHE A 207 -5.91 11.03 -12.63
CA PHE A 207 -5.50 10.76 -11.26
C PHE A 207 -6.13 11.77 -10.29
N ILE A 208 -6.09 13.06 -10.63
CA ILE A 208 -6.75 14.11 -9.83
C ILE A 208 -8.25 13.86 -9.76
N GLU A 209 -8.88 13.50 -10.89
CA GLU A 209 -10.30 13.17 -10.95
C GLU A 209 -10.64 11.97 -10.05
N VAL A 210 -9.82 10.91 -10.06
CA VAL A 210 -9.97 9.75 -9.17
C VAL A 210 -9.95 10.16 -7.70
N LEU A 211 -8.99 10.99 -7.29
CA LEU A 211 -8.90 11.44 -5.89
C LEU A 211 -10.17 12.20 -5.47
N ASN A 212 -10.62 13.13 -6.32
CA ASN A 212 -11.82 13.93 -6.07
C ASN A 212 -13.07 13.05 -5.97
N ILE A 213 -13.21 12.05 -6.85
CA ILE A 213 -14.36 11.14 -6.83
C ILE A 213 -14.36 10.29 -5.55
N ILE A 214 -13.21 9.76 -5.15
CA ILE A 214 -13.10 8.94 -3.93
C ILE A 214 -13.43 9.75 -2.67
N GLU A 215 -12.92 10.98 -2.57
CA GLU A 215 -13.23 11.91 -1.48
C GLU A 215 -14.74 12.23 -1.47
N PHE A 216 -15.29 12.60 -2.62
CA PHE A 216 -16.72 12.88 -2.79
C PHE A 216 -17.61 11.73 -2.31
N TYR A 217 -17.36 10.48 -2.74
CA TYR A 217 -18.19 9.34 -2.33
C TYR A 217 -18.13 9.08 -0.83
N ASN A 218 -16.96 9.26 -0.21
CA ASN A 218 -16.83 9.09 1.23
C ASN A 218 -17.63 10.15 1.99
N GLU A 219 -17.53 11.43 1.60
CA GLU A 219 -18.32 12.51 2.19
C GLU A 219 -19.82 12.29 1.97
N PHE A 220 -20.21 12.00 0.74
CA PHE A 220 -21.59 11.72 0.35
C PHE A 220 -22.21 10.58 1.16
N LEU A 221 -21.47 9.49 1.39
CA LEU A 221 -21.96 8.37 2.22
C LEU A 221 -22.15 8.76 3.69
N ASN A 222 -21.23 9.56 4.24
CA ASN A 222 -21.35 10.05 5.61
C ASN A 222 -22.55 10.99 5.77
N GLU A 223 -22.74 11.93 4.84
CA GLU A 223 -23.90 12.83 4.84
C GLU A 223 -25.22 12.05 4.64
N SER A 224 -25.23 11.07 3.75
CA SER A 224 -26.39 10.19 3.51
C SER A 224 -26.77 9.43 4.78
N ARG A 225 -25.77 8.92 5.53
CA ARG A 225 -25.97 8.24 6.82
C ARG A 225 -26.57 9.15 7.88
N ASP A 226 -26.05 10.37 7.99
CA ASP A 226 -26.57 11.34 8.96
C ASP A 226 -27.99 11.78 8.60
N THR A 227 -28.28 11.97 7.31
CA THR A 227 -29.60 12.34 6.83
C THR A 227 -30.61 11.23 7.08
N PHE A 228 -30.25 9.98 6.78
CA PHE A 228 -31.07 8.80 7.10
C PHE A 228 -31.36 8.68 8.59
N LYS A 229 -30.32 8.84 9.43
CA LYS A 229 -30.49 8.77 10.89
C LYS A 229 -31.44 9.85 11.39
N LYS A 230 -31.30 11.08 10.91
CA LYS A 230 -32.19 12.21 11.25
C LYS A 230 -33.63 11.92 10.82
N HIS A 231 -33.83 11.49 9.58
CA HIS A 231 -35.16 11.15 9.05
C HIS A 231 -35.82 10.03 9.87
N SER A 232 -35.13 8.90 10.03
CA SER A 232 -35.65 7.74 10.78
C SER A 232 -35.97 8.07 12.23
N THR A 233 -35.13 8.85 12.89
CA THR A 233 -35.37 9.29 14.28
C THR A 233 -36.56 10.23 14.36
N SER A 234 -36.66 11.20 13.45
CA SER A 234 -37.79 12.13 13.38
C SER A 234 -39.11 11.39 13.17
N LYS A 235 -39.13 10.49 12.18
CA LYS A 235 -40.29 9.64 11.86
C LYS A 235 -40.71 8.80 13.05
N TYR A 236 -39.77 8.06 13.65
CA TYR A 236 -40.03 7.23 14.81
C TYR A 236 -40.62 8.03 15.98
N ASN A 237 -40.03 9.19 16.30
CA ASN A 237 -40.51 10.04 17.40
C ASN A 237 -41.92 10.56 17.13
N ASN A 238 -42.20 11.04 15.92
CA ASN A 238 -43.52 11.55 15.54
C ASN A 238 -44.58 10.44 15.62
N LEU A 239 -44.31 9.25 15.06
CA LEU A 239 -45.23 8.12 15.10
C LEU A 239 -45.44 7.58 16.53
N THR A 240 -44.39 7.56 17.35
CA THR A 240 -44.49 7.19 18.76
C THR A 240 -45.35 8.19 19.53
N GLU A 241 -45.18 9.49 19.31
CA GLU A 241 -46.00 10.53 19.93
C GLU A 241 -47.49 10.38 19.53
N VAL A 242 -47.77 10.09 18.26
CA VAL A 242 -49.12 9.80 17.79
C VAL A 242 -49.67 8.56 18.48
N GLY A 243 -48.90 7.47 18.56
CA GLY A 243 -49.31 6.24 19.23
C GLY A 243 -49.67 6.45 20.69
N LEU A 244 -48.83 7.18 21.44
CA LEU A 244 -49.06 7.47 22.86
C LEU A 244 -50.31 8.33 23.09
N LYS A 245 -50.50 9.38 22.28
CA LYS A 245 -51.69 10.23 22.36
C LYS A 245 -52.96 9.50 21.97
N LEU A 246 -52.85 8.60 21.00
CA LEU A 246 -53.96 7.77 20.59
C LEU A 246 -54.37 6.83 21.72
N ASP A 247 -53.41 6.12 22.32
CA ASP A 247 -53.66 5.24 23.46
C ASP A 247 -54.34 5.98 24.63
N GLU A 248 -53.84 7.17 24.98
CA GLU A 248 -54.45 8.04 26.00
C GLU A 248 -55.93 8.35 25.69
N LYS A 249 -56.25 8.71 24.44
CA LYS A 249 -57.62 9.11 24.06
C LYS A 249 -58.56 7.95 23.79
N MET A 250 -58.06 6.77 23.48
CA MET A 250 -58.91 5.62 23.19
C MET A 250 -59.63 5.10 24.44
N GLY A 251 -59.07 5.29 25.63
CA GLY A 251 -59.78 5.01 26.89
C GLY A 251 -61.11 5.75 26.99
N ASP A 252 -61.12 7.04 26.69
CA ASP A 252 -62.33 7.89 26.68
C ASP A 252 -63.33 7.41 25.61
N VAL A 253 -62.84 7.05 24.43
CA VAL A 253 -63.66 6.55 23.32
C VAL A 253 -64.37 5.23 23.67
N PHE A 254 -63.71 4.34 24.41
CA PHE A 254 -64.30 3.05 24.77
C PHE A 254 -65.38 3.15 25.86
N ILE A 255 -65.28 4.14 26.76
CA ILE A 255 -66.28 4.35 27.83
C ILE A 255 -67.47 5.21 27.37
N ASP A 256 -67.33 5.96 26.28
CA ASP A 256 -68.38 6.83 25.75
C ASP A 256 -69.42 6.02 24.94
N GLU A 257 -70.68 6.07 25.37
CA GLU A 257 -71.80 5.32 24.78
C GLU A 257 -72.09 5.68 23.31
N ASN A 258 -71.77 6.91 22.89
CA ASN A 258 -72.02 7.37 21.52
C ASN A 258 -70.89 6.95 20.57
N LEU A 259 -69.68 6.73 21.09
CA LEU A 259 -68.49 6.42 20.28
C LEU A 259 -68.15 4.94 20.25
N ASN A 260 -68.39 4.21 21.34
CA ASN A 260 -67.92 2.82 21.50
C ASN A 260 -68.59 1.79 20.57
N THR A 261 -69.65 2.18 19.86
CA THR A 261 -70.37 1.34 18.90
C THR A 261 -69.90 1.54 17.46
N HIS A 262 -69.01 2.50 17.19
CA HIS A 262 -68.61 2.83 15.83
C HIS A 262 -67.71 1.74 15.20
N SER A 263 -68.00 1.36 13.96
CA SER A 263 -67.31 0.25 13.28
C SER A 263 -65.81 0.47 13.07
N SER A 264 -65.35 1.73 12.99
CA SER A 264 -63.92 2.05 12.85
C SER A 264 -63.09 1.60 14.05
N LEU A 265 -63.69 1.41 15.23
CA LEU A 265 -62.98 0.88 16.40
C LEU A 265 -62.47 -0.53 16.16
N LEU A 266 -63.16 -1.30 15.33
CA LEU A 266 -62.68 -2.60 14.93
C LEU A 266 -61.39 -2.49 14.10
N SER A 267 -61.32 -1.55 13.15
CA SER A 267 -60.08 -1.29 12.40
C SER A 267 -58.96 -0.85 13.33
N TYR A 268 -59.23 0.01 14.31
CA TYR A 268 -58.26 0.37 15.35
C TYR A 268 -57.73 -0.88 16.10
N LEU A 269 -58.61 -1.75 16.60
CA LEU A 269 -58.22 -2.97 17.31
C LEU A 269 -57.40 -3.92 16.43
N LYS A 270 -57.78 -4.05 15.15
CA LYS A 270 -57.05 -4.86 14.17
C LYS A 270 -55.64 -4.33 13.94
N ILE A 271 -55.50 -3.02 13.76
CA ILE A 271 -54.23 -2.39 13.37
C ILE A 271 -53.28 -2.22 14.55
N ILE A 272 -53.79 -1.79 15.71
CA ILE A 272 -52.97 -1.45 16.90
C ILE A 272 -52.72 -2.67 17.77
N HIS A 273 -53.74 -3.52 17.96
CA HIS A 273 -53.65 -4.67 18.86
C HIS A 273 -53.50 -6.01 18.13
N ASN A 274 -53.54 -6.02 16.79
CA ASN A 274 -53.49 -7.25 16.00
C ASN A 274 -54.61 -8.22 16.40
N ARG A 275 -55.84 -7.71 16.59
CA ARG A 275 -57.00 -8.47 17.08
C ARG A 275 -58.15 -8.47 16.07
N ASP A 276 -58.74 -9.62 15.80
CA ASP A 276 -60.01 -9.72 15.08
C ASP A 276 -61.22 -9.36 15.99
N GLU A 277 -62.43 -9.41 15.43
CA GLU A 277 -63.69 -9.15 16.16
C GLU A 277 -63.92 -10.06 17.37
N LYS A 278 -63.28 -11.23 17.39
CA LYS A 278 -63.39 -12.24 18.43
C LYS A 278 -62.22 -12.16 19.43
N GLY A 279 -61.30 -11.22 19.25
CA GLY A 279 -60.10 -11.07 20.07
C GLY A 279 -58.97 -12.05 19.73
N ASN A 280 -59.08 -12.81 18.63
CA ASN A 280 -57.99 -13.66 18.17
C ASN A 280 -56.92 -12.82 17.49
N PHE A 281 -55.67 -13.28 17.55
CA PHE A 281 -54.60 -12.64 16.79
C PHE A 281 -54.81 -12.83 15.29
N ILE A 282 -54.64 -11.76 14.51
CA ILE A 282 -54.78 -11.82 13.04
C ILE A 282 -53.53 -12.45 12.43
N ILE A 283 -52.36 -12.02 12.92
CA ILE A 283 -51.05 -12.61 12.61
C ILE A 283 -50.31 -13.01 13.89
N PRO A 284 -49.33 -13.93 13.84
CA PRO A 284 -48.49 -14.24 14.98
C PRO A 284 -47.86 -12.98 15.60
N ASN A 285 -47.83 -12.91 16.92
CA ASN A 285 -47.34 -11.72 17.65
C ASN A 285 -45.89 -11.39 17.34
N GLU A 286 -45.06 -12.41 17.12
CA GLU A 286 -43.65 -12.24 16.76
C GLU A 286 -43.51 -11.46 15.45
N ILE A 287 -44.40 -11.72 14.49
CA ILE A 287 -44.43 -11.04 13.20
C ILE A 287 -44.97 -9.61 13.37
N PHE A 288 -46.01 -9.43 14.19
CA PHE A 288 -46.55 -8.10 14.48
C PHE A 288 -45.54 -7.20 15.19
N SER A 289 -44.81 -7.71 16.18
CA SER A 289 -43.76 -6.97 16.88
C SER A 289 -42.60 -6.57 15.97
N GLN A 290 -42.33 -7.34 14.90
CA GLN A 290 -41.32 -6.99 13.90
C GLN A 290 -41.82 -5.93 12.91
N LYS A 291 -43.06 -6.03 12.45
CA LYS A 291 -43.65 -5.08 11.49
C LYS A 291 -44.03 -3.75 12.11
N GLY A 292 -44.41 -3.77 13.39
CA GLY A 292 -44.96 -2.61 14.08
C GLY A 292 -46.38 -2.27 13.64
N VAL A 293 -46.86 -1.11 14.08
CA VAL A 293 -48.18 -0.57 13.74
C VAL A 293 -48.18 -0.04 12.31
N ASP A 294 -49.18 -0.44 11.53
CA ASP A 294 -49.42 0.14 10.20
C ASP A 294 -50.18 1.47 10.33
N PHE A 295 -49.42 2.55 10.51
CA PHE A 295 -50.00 3.89 10.64
C PHE A 295 -50.69 4.39 9.36
N GLN A 296 -50.37 3.83 8.19
CA GLN A 296 -51.02 4.20 6.95
C GLN A 296 -52.44 3.61 6.91
N SER A 297 -52.57 2.32 7.22
CA SER A 297 -53.88 1.70 7.44
C SER A 297 -54.64 2.36 8.58
N LEU A 298 -53.97 2.79 9.65
CA LEU A 298 -54.61 3.52 10.75
C LEU A 298 -55.22 4.85 10.29
N GLN A 299 -54.51 5.61 9.45
CA GLN A 299 -55.04 6.83 8.85
C GLN A 299 -56.25 6.54 7.95
N ILE A 300 -56.14 5.55 7.07
CA ILE A 300 -57.15 5.25 6.05
C ILE A 300 -58.40 4.62 6.66
N GLU A 301 -58.24 3.60 7.50
CA GLU A 301 -59.34 2.78 8.00
C GLU A 301 -59.94 3.32 9.29
N PHE A 302 -59.12 3.91 10.17
CA PHE A 302 -59.61 4.44 11.45
C PHE A 302 -59.86 5.94 11.37
N PHE A 303 -58.83 6.77 11.20
CA PHE A 303 -58.99 8.23 11.32
C PHE A 303 -59.96 8.82 10.30
N ASN A 304 -59.86 8.43 9.02
CA ASN A 304 -60.72 8.97 7.96
C ASN A 304 -62.21 8.62 8.15
N ASN A 305 -62.51 7.54 8.88
CA ASN A 305 -63.88 7.13 9.18
C ASN A 305 -64.37 7.63 10.55
N PHE A 306 -63.49 7.64 11.55
CA PHE A 306 -63.82 8.01 12.92
C PHE A 306 -64.00 9.52 13.11
N ILE A 307 -63.13 10.35 12.50
CA ILE A 307 -63.20 11.81 12.66
C ILE A 307 -64.53 12.40 12.15
N PRO A 308 -65.06 12.03 10.97
CA PRO A 308 -66.37 12.51 10.51
C PRO A 308 -67.51 12.12 11.46
N HIS A 309 -67.48 10.90 12.00
CA HIS A 309 -68.47 10.44 12.96
C HIS A 309 -68.40 11.23 14.28
N LEU A 310 -67.19 11.40 14.83
CA LEU A 310 -66.95 12.20 16.02
C LEU A 310 -67.40 13.66 15.83
N ARG A 311 -67.20 14.23 14.63
CA ARG A 311 -67.73 15.55 14.27
C ARG A 311 -69.26 15.58 14.31
N SER A 312 -69.94 14.58 13.76
CA SER A 312 -71.41 14.50 13.80
C SER A 312 -71.96 14.46 15.23
N ILE A 313 -71.27 13.75 16.13
CA ILE A 313 -71.61 13.71 17.56
C ILE A 313 -71.38 15.08 18.18
N TYR A 314 -70.21 15.69 17.94
CA TYR A 314 -69.93 17.05 18.42
C TYR A 314 -70.99 18.06 17.94
N ASP A 315 -71.40 18.04 16.68
CA ASP A 315 -72.39 18.97 16.14
C ASP A 315 -73.77 18.80 16.81
N THR A 316 -74.09 17.58 17.25
CA THR A 316 -75.33 17.23 17.95
C THR A 316 -75.31 17.70 19.41
N TYR A 317 -74.28 17.34 20.16
CA TYR A 317 -74.23 17.56 21.61
C TYR A 317 -73.52 18.86 22.03
N LYS A 318 -72.60 19.36 21.19
CA LYS A 318 -71.83 20.61 21.38
C LYS A 318 -71.08 20.71 22.71
N THR A 319 -70.68 19.59 23.28
CA THR A 319 -69.91 19.55 24.54
C THR A 319 -68.43 19.85 24.30
N THR A 320 -67.76 20.40 25.30
CA THR A 320 -66.30 20.58 25.28
C THR A 320 -65.54 19.27 25.11
N HIS A 321 -66.02 18.18 25.72
CA HIS A 321 -65.41 16.85 25.62
C HIS A 321 -65.25 16.36 24.17
N TYR A 322 -66.34 16.32 23.39
CA TYR A 322 -66.28 15.93 21.98
C TYR A 322 -65.45 16.88 21.10
N LYS A 323 -65.43 18.17 21.45
CA LYS A 323 -64.56 19.14 20.76
C LYS A 323 -63.08 18.81 20.96
N ASP A 324 -62.69 18.58 22.21
CA ASP A 324 -61.30 18.28 22.58
C ASP A 324 -60.82 16.97 21.93
N MET A 325 -61.69 15.94 21.91
CA MET A 325 -61.39 14.71 21.17
C MET A 325 -61.25 14.98 19.67
N LEU A 326 -62.19 15.71 19.06
CA LEU A 326 -62.14 16.00 17.62
C LEU A 326 -60.86 16.73 17.23
N GLU A 327 -60.44 17.71 18.02
CA GLU A 327 -59.18 18.43 17.83
C GLU A 327 -57.97 17.49 17.98
N SER A 328 -57.95 16.63 19.00
CA SER A 328 -56.87 15.67 19.24
C SER A 328 -56.73 14.66 18.09
N PHE A 329 -57.82 13.97 17.72
CA PHE A 329 -57.79 12.98 16.63
C PHE A 329 -57.46 13.63 15.28
N SER A 330 -57.96 14.83 15.01
CA SER A 330 -57.61 15.57 13.79
C SER A 330 -56.13 15.94 13.76
N LYS A 331 -55.55 16.35 14.89
CA LYS A 331 -54.12 16.66 14.99
C LYS A 331 -53.26 15.41 14.77
N MET A 332 -53.62 14.28 15.36
CA MET A 332 -52.94 13.00 15.15
C MET A 332 -52.99 12.57 13.68
N ASN A 333 -54.17 12.63 13.05
CA ASN A 333 -54.30 12.31 11.62
C ASN A 333 -53.44 13.22 10.74
N LYS A 334 -53.42 14.53 11.04
CA LYS A 334 -52.57 15.49 10.35
C LYS A 334 -51.08 15.20 10.54
N SER A 335 -50.65 14.80 11.75
CA SER A 335 -49.26 14.40 12.01
C SER A 335 -48.85 13.20 11.16
N ILE A 336 -49.71 12.18 11.04
CA ILE A 336 -49.47 11.03 10.16
C ILE A 336 -49.35 11.48 8.70
N GLY A 337 -50.31 12.26 8.20
CA GLY A 337 -50.27 12.75 6.81
C GLY A 337 -49.04 13.64 6.52
N THR A 338 -48.58 14.41 7.51
CA THR A 338 -47.35 15.19 7.40
C THR A 338 -46.12 14.29 7.27
N GLU A 339 -46.06 13.20 8.04
CA GLU A 339 -44.96 12.24 7.98
C GLU A 339 -44.90 11.52 6.62
N ILE A 340 -46.05 11.12 6.07
CA ILE A 340 -46.13 10.52 4.73
C ILE A 340 -45.53 11.48 3.70
N PHE A 341 -45.94 12.75 3.73
CA PHE A 341 -45.43 13.77 2.81
C PHE A 341 -43.93 14.01 2.99
N GLN A 342 -43.43 14.07 4.23
CA GLN A 342 -42.01 14.25 4.51
C GLN A 342 -41.17 13.06 4.04
N THR A 343 -41.66 11.83 4.27
CA THR A 343 -41.01 10.60 3.84
C THR A 343 -40.97 10.51 2.31
N ASP A 344 -42.08 10.83 1.64
CA ASP A 344 -42.14 10.85 0.18
C ASP A 344 -41.13 11.84 -0.44
N ASN A 345 -41.06 13.07 0.09
CA ASN A 345 -40.07 14.05 -0.35
C ASN A 345 -38.62 13.60 -0.09
N TYR A 346 -38.37 12.99 1.06
CA TYR A 346 -37.07 12.42 1.39
C TYR A 346 -36.67 11.32 0.40
N LEU A 347 -37.59 10.42 0.06
CA LEU A 347 -37.36 9.36 -0.90
C LEU A 347 -37.12 9.87 -2.32
N ASN A 348 -37.87 10.88 -2.77
CA ASN A 348 -37.62 11.52 -4.06
C ASN A 348 -36.17 12.08 -4.14
N GLY A 349 -35.69 12.69 -3.05
CA GLY A 349 -34.31 13.19 -2.96
C GLY A 349 -33.27 12.07 -2.98
N LEU A 350 -33.51 10.99 -2.23
CA LEU A 350 -32.65 9.81 -2.24
C LEU A 350 -32.60 9.10 -3.59
N GLU A 351 -33.74 8.96 -4.28
CA GLU A 351 -33.84 8.37 -5.62
C GLU A 351 -33.02 9.17 -6.63
N LEU A 352 -33.14 10.50 -6.62
CA LEU A 352 -32.32 11.36 -7.49
C LEU A 352 -30.81 11.18 -7.23
N ASN A 353 -30.40 11.15 -5.97
CA ASN A 353 -29.00 10.91 -5.60
C ASN A 353 -28.55 9.50 -6.02
N TYR A 354 -29.39 8.49 -5.84
CA TYR A 354 -29.10 7.12 -6.27
C TYR A 354 -28.91 7.02 -7.78
N GLU A 355 -29.82 7.61 -8.55
CA GLU A 355 -29.73 7.63 -10.02
C GLU A 355 -28.48 8.35 -10.51
N GLN A 356 -28.10 9.44 -9.86
CA GLN A 356 -26.92 10.22 -10.23
C GLN A 356 -25.60 9.53 -9.89
N TYR A 357 -25.52 8.87 -8.72
CA TYR A 357 -24.23 8.43 -8.16
C TYR A 357 -24.06 6.92 -8.01
N TYR A 358 -25.13 6.13 -8.06
CA TYR A 358 -25.07 4.67 -7.85
C TYR A 358 -25.71 3.83 -8.94
N ASN A 359 -26.39 4.44 -9.92
CA ASN A 359 -26.99 3.67 -10.99
C ASN A 359 -25.90 2.98 -11.84
N LEU A 360 -25.67 1.70 -11.55
CA LEU A 360 -24.67 0.85 -12.22
C LEU A 360 -25.02 0.55 -13.68
N GLU A 361 -26.27 0.80 -14.09
CA GLU A 361 -26.70 0.67 -15.49
C GLU A 361 -26.32 1.92 -16.31
N ASN A 362 -26.06 3.04 -15.65
CA ASN A 362 -25.51 4.22 -16.29
C ASN A 362 -24.02 3.98 -16.56
N THR A 363 -23.58 4.06 -17.81
CA THR A 363 -22.16 3.88 -18.17
C THR A 363 -21.29 5.07 -17.79
N ASP A 364 -21.88 6.22 -17.45
CA ASP A 364 -21.19 7.49 -17.19
C ASP A 364 -21.25 7.91 -15.71
N TYR A 365 -21.43 6.96 -14.79
CA TYR A 365 -21.37 7.26 -13.34
C TYR A 365 -19.92 7.44 -12.88
N PRO A 366 -19.64 8.35 -11.92
CA PRO A 366 -18.26 8.75 -11.58
C PRO A 366 -17.34 7.58 -11.19
N LEU A 367 -17.84 6.57 -10.48
CA LEU A 367 -17.03 5.44 -10.06
C LEU A 367 -16.51 4.58 -11.23
N GLN A 368 -17.16 4.65 -12.41
CA GLN A 368 -16.66 4.00 -13.63
C GLN A 368 -15.31 4.58 -14.07
N LYS A 369 -15.14 5.91 -14.00
CA LYS A 369 -13.86 6.56 -14.31
C LYS A 369 -12.75 6.10 -13.37
N VAL A 370 -13.08 5.91 -12.09
CA VAL A 370 -12.14 5.36 -11.11
C VAL A 370 -11.71 3.94 -11.51
N LYS A 371 -12.66 3.08 -11.88
CA LYS A 371 -12.36 1.72 -12.34
C LYS A 371 -11.48 1.72 -13.59
N GLU A 372 -11.75 2.61 -14.54
CA GLU A 372 -10.98 2.74 -15.77
C GLU A 372 -9.54 3.19 -15.50
N PHE A 373 -9.34 4.17 -14.63
CA PHE A 373 -7.99 4.58 -14.22
C PHE A 373 -7.24 3.45 -13.51
N ILE A 374 -7.90 2.77 -12.56
CA ILE A 374 -7.29 1.65 -11.84
C ILE A 374 -6.99 0.47 -12.76
N ALA A 375 -7.81 0.24 -13.77
CA ALA A 375 -7.53 -0.75 -14.80
C ALA A 375 -6.22 -0.41 -15.51
N LYS A 376 -5.92 0.86 -15.84
CA LYS A 376 -4.64 1.25 -16.48
C LYS A 376 -3.39 0.88 -15.65
N ILE A 377 -3.52 0.66 -14.33
CA ILE A 377 -2.42 0.23 -13.45
C ILE A 377 -2.34 -1.30 -13.44
N TYR A 378 -1.57 -1.88 -14.37
CA TYR A 378 -1.29 -3.32 -14.44
C TYR A 378 0.09 -3.68 -13.90
N PHE A 379 0.17 -4.75 -13.11
CA PHE A 379 1.43 -5.37 -12.69
C PHE A 379 1.62 -6.63 -13.54
N ASP A 380 2.73 -6.68 -14.28
CA ASP A 380 3.15 -7.89 -15.02
C ASP A 380 3.82 -8.91 -14.09
#